data_AF-A0A7R9TIP6-F1
#
_entry.id   AF-A0A7R9TIP6-F1
#
_cell.length_a   1.000
_cell.length_b   1.000
_cell.length_c   1.000
_cell.angle_alpha   90.00
_cell.angle_beta   90.00
_cell.angle_gamma   90.00
#
_symmetry.space_group_name_H-M   'P 1'
#
loop_
_entity.id
_entity.type
_entity.pdbx_description
1 polymer ?
#
loop_
_entity_poly.entity_id
_entity_poly.type
_entity_poly.pdbx_seq_one_letter_code
_entity_poly.pdbx_strand_id
1 'polypeptide(L)'
;MQVTSGAATTTADAAATRRRIFAADIAWCLLGGVLSSMLQFAFVFGGGLVDVARDAGVSKVAAAMPIWLLCFLGNAFGHLAYSCAELTSNDAWGLFASADRKTTAKSSALCVAMAVGMPFHIHTYGIAAVLMGDAGAVFAWPVVMSSTVFTAQLWSVFLREWDGAPREAIRCNAASLVVLVSSVLVVSVCSFY
;
A
#
# COMPACT_ATOMS: atom_id res chain seq x y z
N MET A 1 -10.26 -51.35 -26.84
CA MET A 1 -10.90 -50.02 -26.92
C MET A 1 -11.29 -49.63 -25.50
N GLN A 2 -10.52 -48.76 -24.81
CA GLN A 2 -10.84 -48.01 -23.56
C GLN A 2 -9.58 -47.64 -22.74
N VAL A 3 -8.60 -46.92 -23.32
CA VAL A 3 -7.46 -46.34 -22.53
C VAL A 3 -7.18 -44.87 -22.92
N THR A 4 -8.08 -44.18 -23.61
CA THR A 4 -7.87 -42.77 -24.02
C THR A 4 -8.75 -41.75 -23.27
N SER A 5 -9.62 -42.19 -22.35
CA SER A 5 -10.59 -41.32 -21.65
C SER A 5 -10.06 -40.66 -20.37
N GLY A 6 -8.93 -41.09 -19.80
CA GLY A 6 -8.45 -40.60 -18.50
C GLY A 6 -7.57 -39.34 -18.54
N ALA A 7 -6.87 -39.09 -19.64
CA ALA A 7 -5.91 -37.97 -19.76
C ALA A 7 -6.54 -36.64 -20.20
N ALA A 8 -7.67 -36.69 -20.91
CA ALA A 8 -8.38 -35.50 -21.39
C ALA A 8 -9.21 -34.83 -20.27
N THR A 9 -9.75 -35.63 -19.34
CA THR A 9 -10.56 -35.13 -18.22
C THR A 9 -9.72 -34.34 -17.22
N THR A 10 -8.49 -34.79 -16.94
CA THR A 10 -7.57 -34.11 -16.02
C THR A 10 -7.04 -32.78 -16.56
N THR A 11 -6.84 -32.66 -17.88
CA THR A 11 -6.41 -31.38 -18.49
C THR A 11 -7.55 -30.37 -18.58
N ALA A 12 -8.78 -30.83 -18.88
CA ALA A 12 -9.97 -29.97 -18.89
C ALA A 12 -10.32 -29.46 -17.48
N ASP A 13 -10.27 -30.32 -16.47
CA ASP A 13 -10.52 -29.94 -15.07
C ASP A 13 -9.44 -29.01 -14.51
N ALA A 14 -8.17 -29.21 -14.89
CA ALA A 14 -7.08 -28.31 -14.52
C ALA A 14 -7.23 -26.93 -15.19
N ALA A 15 -7.67 -26.87 -16.45
CA ALA A 15 -7.94 -25.62 -17.16
C ALA A 15 -9.14 -24.86 -16.56
N ALA A 16 -10.20 -25.58 -16.19
CA ALA A 16 -11.36 -25.02 -15.50
C ALA A 16 -11.00 -24.46 -14.12
N THR A 17 -10.18 -25.20 -13.34
CA THR A 17 -9.68 -24.76 -12.03
C THR A 17 -8.81 -23.50 -12.15
N ARG A 18 -7.87 -23.48 -13.10
CA ARG A 18 -7.02 -22.30 -13.35
C ARG A 18 -7.85 -21.07 -13.74
N ARG A 19 -8.91 -21.25 -14.54
CA ARG A 19 -9.82 -20.17 -14.91
C ARG A 19 -10.60 -19.62 -13.72
N ARG A 20 -11.03 -20.49 -12.80
CA ARG A 20 -11.71 -20.08 -11.56
C ARG A 20 -10.78 -19.29 -10.63
N ILE A 21 -9.56 -19.77 -10.43
CA ILE A 21 -8.53 -19.06 -9.63
C ILE A 21 -8.26 -17.69 -10.26
N PHE A 22 -7.99 -17.64 -11.57
CA PHE A 22 -7.74 -16.38 -12.27
C PHE A 22 -8.92 -15.39 -12.17
N ALA A 23 -10.16 -15.87 -12.30
CA ALA A 23 -11.33 -15.03 -12.15
C ALA A 23 -11.48 -14.50 -10.71
N ALA A 24 -11.17 -15.32 -9.70
CA ALA A 24 -11.17 -14.91 -8.31
C ALA A 24 -10.07 -13.87 -8.02
N ASP A 25 -8.86 -14.06 -8.59
CA ASP A 25 -7.75 -13.11 -8.46
C ASP A 25 -8.08 -11.76 -9.10
N ILE A 26 -8.70 -11.76 -10.28
CA ILE A 26 -9.19 -10.53 -10.91
C ILE A 26 -10.24 -9.84 -10.04
N ALA A 27 -11.20 -10.61 -9.50
CA ALA A 27 -12.22 -10.05 -8.62
C ALA A 27 -11.60 -9.40 -7.38
N TRP A 28 -10.60 -10.04 -6.77
CA TRP A 28 -9.85 -9.46 -5.66
C TRP A 28 -9.05 -8.23 -6.05
N CYS A 29 -8.44 -8.22 -7.24
CA CYS A 29 -7.72 -7.06 -7.76
C CYS A 29 -8.66 -5.85 -7.95
N LEU A 30 -9.83 -6.07 -8.55
CA LEU A 30 -10.84 -5.02 -8.74
C LEU A 30 -11.38 -4.52 -7.40
N LEU A 31 -11.68 -5.44 -6.48
CA LEU A 31 -12.16 -5.10 -5.14
C LEU A 31 -11.10 -4.29 -4.40
N GLY A 32 -9.83 -4.69 -4.46
CA GLY A 32 -8.70 -3.95 -3.89
C GLY A 32 -8.59 -2.52 -4.43
N GLY A 33 -8.75 -2.33 -5.74
CA GLY A 33 -8.75 -1.00 -6.36
C GLY A 33 -9.90 -0.10 -5.88
N VAL A 34 -11.11 -0.66 -5.78
CA VAL A 34 -12.29 0.07 -5.27
C VAL A 34 -12.13 0.43 -3.79
N LEU A 35 -11.71 -0.53 -2.96
CA LEU A 35 -11.47 -0.30 -1.52
C LEU A 35 -10.35 0.71 -1.29
N SER A 36 -9.29 0.69 -2.10
CA SER A 36 -8.21 1.68 -2.02
C SER A 36 -8.73 3.10 -2.28
N SER A 37 -9.62 3.26 -3.26
CA SER A 37 -10.25 4.56 -3.57
C SER A 37 -11.18 5.04 -2.44
N MET A 38 -11.82 4.12 -1.70
CA MET A 38 -12.70 4.43 -0.57
C MET A 38 -11.97 5.14 0.57
N LEU A 39 -10.66 4.90 0.74
CA LEU A 39 -9.85 5.62 1.73
C LEU A 39 -9.88 7.13 1.49
N GLN A 40 -9.76 7.56 0.22
CA GLN A 40 -9.83 8.99 -0.13
C GLN A 40 -11.23 9.56 0.12
N PHE A 41 -12.28 8.79 -0.14
CA PHE A 41 -13.65 9.20 0.18
C PHE A 41 -13.86 9.35 1.69
N ALA A 42 -13.28 8.48 2.51
CA ALA A 42 -13.32 8.60 3.97
C ALA A 42 -12.69 9.93 4.44
N PHE A 43 -11.64 10.43 3.76
CA PHE A 43 -11.09 11.76 4.03
C PHE A 43 -12.03 12.90 3.67
N VAL A 44 -12.66 12.82 2.50
CA VAL A 44 -13.56 13.87 2.01
C VAL A 44 -14.84 13.95 2.86
N PHE A 45 -15.45 12.81 3.20
CA PHE A 45 -16.67 12.75 3.99
C PHE A 45 -16.42 12.77 5.51
N GLY A 46 -15.17 12.57 5.95
CA GLY A 46 -14.77 12.61 7.35
C GLY A 46 -14.76 14.00 7.99
N GLY A 47 -15.19 15.04 7.29
CA GLY A 47 -15.21 16.43 7.77
C GLY A 47 -15.89 16.61 9.14
N GLY A 48 -16.97 15.89 9.42
CA GLY A 48 -17.61 15.96 10.74
C GLY A 48 -16.71 15.51 11.89
N LEU A 49 -15.77 14.59 11.65
CA LEU A 49 -14.77 14.18 12.65
C LEU A 49 -13.69 15.25 12.84
N VAL A 50 -13.35 15.97 11.77
CA VAL A 50 -12.46 17.14 11.81
C VAL A 50 -13.09 18.25 12.64
N ASP A 51 -14.38 18.51 12.48
CA ASP A 51 -15.10 19.55 13.23
C ASP A 51 -15.13 19.23 14.73
N VAL A 52 -15.47 17.99 15.11
CA VAL A 52 -15.41 17.53 16.51
C VAL A 52 -14.00 17.67 17.10
N ALA A 53 -12.96 17.36 16.34
CA ALA A 53 -11.58 17.52 16.79
C ALA A 53 -11.21 19.00 16.99
N ARG A 54 -11.69 19.89 16.11
CA ARG A 54 -11.46 21.34 16.22
C ARG A 54 -12.20 21.94 17.40
N ASP A 55 -13.42 21.49 17.67
CA ASP A 55 -14.19 21.87 18.86
C ASP A 55 -13.51 21.44 20.15
N ALA A 56 -12.78 20.32 20.12
CA ALA A 56 -11.90 19.87 21.21
C ALA A 56 -10.57 20.65 21.31
N GLY A 57 -10.36 21.69 20.49
CA GLY A 57 -9.18 22.56 20.52
C GLY A 57 -7.97 22.02 19.74
N VAL A 58 -8.15 20.99 18.90
CA VAL A 58 -7.05 20.40 18.12
C VAL A 58 -6.68 21.32 16.95
N SER A 59 -5.38 21.46 16.68
CA SER A 59 -4.87 22.29 15.58
C SER A 59 -5.34 21.77 14.22
N LYS A 60 -5.47 22.66 13.21
CA LYS A 60 -5.92 22.29 11.85
C LYS A 60 -5.10 21.14 11.25
N VAL A 61 -3.81 21.07 11.55
CA VAL A 61 -2.88 20.01 11.10
C VAL A 61 -3.25 18.65 11.71
N ALA A 62 -3.58 18.63 13.01
CA ALA A 62 -3.88 17.40 13.73
C ALA A 62 -5.35 16.98 13.61
N ALA A 63 -6.24 17.87 13.19
CA ALA A 63 -7.68 17.59 13.11
C ALA A 63 -8.06 16.50 12.09
N ALA A 64 -7.21 16.24 11.08
CA ALA A 64 -7.40 15.14 10.13
C ALA A 64 -6.82 13.80 10.60
N MET A 65 -5.98 13.79 11.65
CA MET A 65 -5.36 12.57 12.19
C MET A 65 -6.37 11.54 12.74
N PRO A 66 -7.50 11.93 13.37
CA PRO A 66 -8.52 10.97 13.79
C PRO A 66 -9.08 10.12 12.64
N ILE A 67 -9.24 10.70 11.44
CA ILE A 67 -9.69 9.94 10.25
C ILE A 67 -8.63 8.90 9.88
N TRP A 68 -7.36 9.31 9.76
CA TRP A 68 -6.24 8.41 9.49
C TRP A 68 -6.15 7.27 10.51
N LEU A 69 -6.29 7.59 11.79
CA LEU A 69 -6.25 6.61 12.87
C LEU A 69 -7.35 5.57 12.71
N LEU A 70 -8.60 6.00 12.47
CA LEU A 70 -9.74 5.09 12.34
C LEU A 70 -9.60 4.19 11.11
N CYS A 71 -9.19 4.76 9.97
CA CYS A 71 -8.95 3.99 8.74
C CYS A 71 -7.84 2.95 8.92
N PHE A 72 -6.71 3.34 9.53
CA PHE A 72 -5.60 2.41 9.76
C PHE A 72 -5.91 1.36 10.83
N LEU A 73 -6.71 1.68 11.85
CA LEU A 73 -7.18 0.70 12.82
C LEU A 73 -8.05 -0.36 12.15
N GLY A 74 -8.98 0.04 11.28
CA GLY A 74 -9.79 -0.89 10.50
C GLY A 74 -8.93 -1.79 9.60
N ASN A 75 -7.96 -1.20 8.90
CA ASN A 75 -7.01 -1.93 8.07
C ASN A 75 -6.15 -2.91 8.88
N ALA A 76 -5.61 -2.46 10.02
CA ALA A 76 -4.80 -3.28 10.91
C ALA A 76 -5.57 -4.48 11.44
N PHE A 77 -6.83 -4.28 11.82
CA PHE A 77 -7.69 -5.37 12.29
C PHE A 77 -7.89 -6.44 11.19
N GLY A 78 -8.18 -6.02 9.96
CA GLY A 78 -8.35 -6.95 8.84
C GLY A 78 -7.09 -7.76 8.54
N HIS A 79 -5.93 -7.09 8.46
CA HIS A 79 -4.64 -7.76 8.23
C HIS A 79 -4.25 -8.69 9.38
N LEU A 80 -4.49 -8.28 10.63
CA LEU A 80 -4.19 -9.10 11.81
C LEU A 80 -5.09 -10.33 11.87
N ALA A 81 -6.39 -10.17 11.63
CA ALA A 81 -7.34 -11.28 11.61
C ALA A 81 -6.95 -12.32 10.54
N TYR A 82 -6.66 -11.87 9.32
CA TYR A 82 -6.24 -12.75 8.24
C TYR A 82 -4.91 -13.45 8.54
N SER A 83 -3.90 -12.71 9.00
CA SER A 83 -2.59 -13.28 9.33
C SER A 83 -2.69 -14.31 10.46
N CYS A 84 -3.48 -14.02 11.51
CA CYS A 84 -3.70 -14.95 12.62
C CYS A 84 -4.43 -16.23 12.15
N ALA A 85 -5.42 -16.10 11.26
CA ALA A 85 -6.11 -17.25 10.69
C ALA A 85 -5.14 -18.14 9.89
N GLU A 86 -4.30 -17.53 9.05
CA GLU A 86 -3.30 -18.24 8.23
C GLU A 86 -2.22 -18.91 9.08
N LEU A 87 -1.73 -18.24 10.12
CA LEU A 87 -0.75 -18.80 11.07
C LEU A 87 -1.33 -20.00 11.82
N THR A 88 -2.60 -19.95 12.17
CA THR A 88 -3.30 -21.05 12.86
C THR A 88 -3.58 -22.20 11.91
N SER A 89 -3.99 -21.92 10.67
CA SER A 89 -4.26 -22.96 9.67
C SER A 89 -3.01 -23.70 9.23
N ASN A 90 -1.85 -23.04 9.23
CA ASN A 90 -0.56 -23.64 8.82
C ASN A 90 0.30 -24.13 10.00
N ASP A 91 -0.21 -24.10 11.23
CA ASP A 91 0.51 -24.44 12.47
C ASP A 91 1.89 -23.76 12.59
N ALA A 92 1.98 -22.53 12.07
CA ALA A 92 3.23 -21.80 11.93
C ALA A 92 3.64 -21.06 13.22
N TRP A 93 2.82 -21.11 14.27
CA TRP A 93 3.08 -20.44 15.55
C TRP A 93 4.38 -20.92 16.21
N GLY A 94 4.73 -22.20 16.04
CA GLY A 94 5.97 -22.78 16.58
C GLY A 94 7.25 -22.17 15.99
N LEU A 95 7.20 -21.65 14.75
CA LEU A 95 8.36 -21.06 14.08
C LEU A 95 8.82 -19.77 14.76
N PHE A 96 7.90 -19.03 15.39
CA PHE A 96 8.23 -17.83 16.17
C PHE A 96 8.91 -18.18 17.50
N ALA A 97 8.61 -19.34 18.08
CA ALA A 97 9.22 -19.81 19.32
C ALA A 97 10.62 -20.42 19.07
N SER A 98 10.85 -21.03 17.90
CA SER A 98 12.14 -21.60 17.51
C SER A 98 13.12 -20.59 16.89
N ALA A 99 12.71 -19.35 16.66
CA ALA A 99 13.53 -18.34 16.00
C ALA A 99 14.69 -17.87 16.89
N ASP A 100 15.87 -17.69 16.28
CA ASP A 100 17.04 -17.18 16.98
C ASP A 100 16.80 -15.77 17.54
N ARG A 101 17.33 -15.50 18.74
CA ARG A 101 17.12 -14.24 19.47
C ARG A 101 17.60 -13.03 18.67
N LYS A 102 18.69 -13.14 17.90
CA LYS A 102 19.18 -12.03 17.06
C LYS A 102 18.24 -11.74 15.90
N THR A 103 17.70 -12.78 15.27
CA THR A 103 16.72 -12.65 14.18
C THR A 103 15.44 -12.01 14.68
N THR A 104 14.91 -12.47 15.82
CA THR A 104 13.70 -11.90 16.43
C THR A 104 13.90 -10.43 16.81
N ALA A 105 15.06 -10.08 17.39
CA ALA A 105 15.36 -8.70 17.74
C ALA A 105 15.51 -7.78 16.51
N LYS A 106 16.13 -8.26 15.43
CA LYS A 106 16.26 -7.49 14.18
C LYS A 106 14.90 -7.29 13.52
N SER A 107 14.10 -8.34 13.42
CA SER A 107 12.76 -8.28 12.81
C SER A 107 11.83 -7.38 13.63
N SER A 108 11.86 -7.47 14.96
CA SER A 108 11.04 -6.59 15.81
C SER A 108 11.48 -5.12 15.70
N ALA A 109 12.80 -4.85 15.65
CA ALA A 109 13.31 -3.50 15.45
C ALA A 109 12.87 -2.92 14.10
N LEU A 110 12.88 -3.72 13.02
CA LEU A 110 12.37 -3.29 11.71
C LEU A 110 10.86 -3.04 11.73
N CYS A 111 10.08 -3.91 12.39
CA CYS A 111 8.64 -3.69 12.56
C CYS A 111 8.34 -2.40 13.31
N VAL A 112 9.06 -2.10 14.40
CA VAL A 112 8.91 -0.86 15.15
C VAL A 112 9.32 0.35 14.30
N ALA A 113 10.42 0.25 13.55
CA ALA A 113 10.86 1.30 12.63
C ALA A 113 9.78 1.62 11.59
N MET A 114 9.14 0.61 11.01
CA MET A 114 8.01 0.79 10.09
C MET A 114 6.77 1.37 10.79
N ALA A 115 6.46 0.89 12.00
CA ALA A 115 5.33 1.35 12.79
C ALA A 115 5.44 2.83 13.20
N VAL A 116 6.66 3.36 13.34
CA VAL A 116 6.91 4.79 13.61
C VAL A 116 7.05 5.58 12.31
N GLY A 117 7.69 5.01 11.28
CA GLY A 117 7.92 5.68 10.01
C GLY A 117 6.64 6.02 9.26
N MET A 118 5.65 5.12 9.26
CA MET A 118 4.40 5.34 8.52
C MET A 118 3.53 6.46 9.12
N PRO A 119 3.28 6.52 10.46
CA PRO A 119 2.62 7.68 11.06
C PRO A 119 3.40 8.98 10.87
N PHE A 120 4.74 8.94 10.93
CA PHE A 120 5.56 10.11 10.67
C PHE A 120 5.38 10.64 9.24
N HIS A 121 5.34 9.76 8.25
CA HIS A 121 5.04 10.11 6.87
C HIS A 121 3.66 10.78 6.72
N ILE A 122 2.62 10.22 7.33
CA ILE A 122 1.26 10.78 7.29
C ILE A 122 1.16 12.12 8.04
N HIS A 123 1.90 12.28 9.13
CA HIS A 123 1.93 13.52 9.89
C HIS A 123 2.64 14.65 9.10
N THR A 124 3.77 14.35 8.46
CA THR A 124 4.48 15.30 7.59
C THR A 124 3.65 15.71 6.38
N TYR A 125 2.86 14.78 5.81
CA TYR A 125 1.82 15.11 4.83
C TYR A 125 0.81 16.13 5.37
N GLY A 126 0.26 15.91 6.57
CA GLY A 126 -0.71 16.82 7.19
C GLY A 126 -0.17 18.23 7.37
N ILE A 127 1.11 18.37 7.74
CA ILE A 127 1.79 19.66 7.83
C ILE A 127 1.91 20.30 6.43
N ALA A 128 2.40 19.56 5.44
CA ALA A 128 2.57 20.07 4.08
C ALA A 128 1.24 20.51 3.44
N ALA A 129 0.17 19.75 3.65
CA ALA A 129 -1.17 20.10 3.16
C ALA A 129 -1.68 21.41 3.74
N VAL A 130 -1.41 21.69 5.02
CA VAL A 130 -1.79 22.96 5.66
C VAL A 130 -0.95 24.13 5.16
N LEU A 131 0.35 23.94 4.91
CA LEU A 131 1.19 25.00 4.31
C LEU A 131 0.75 25.40 2.89
N MET A 132 0.13 24.48 2.15
CA MET A 132 -0.36 24.72 0.78
C MET A 132 -1.72 25.45 0.72
N GLY A 133 -2.35 25.77 1.86
CA GLY A 133 -3.62 26.52 1.90
C GLY A 133 -4.85 25.70 1.47
N ASP A 134 -5.93 26.38 1.06
CA ASP A 134 -7.24 25.75 0.85
C ASP A 134 -7.27 24.71 -0.30
N ALA A 135 -6.37 24.82 -1.29
CA ALA A 135 -6.20 23.81 -2.34
C ALA A 135 -5.23 22.67 -1.94
N GLY A 136 -4.53 22.82 -0.81
CA GLY A 136 -3.47 21.93 -0.38
C GLY A 136 -3.90 20.49 -0.17
N ALA A 137 -5.11 20.24 0.35
CA ALA A 137 -5.59 18.87 0.57
C ALA A 137 -5.78 18.05 -0.72
N VAL A 138 -6.06 18.72 -1.86
CA VAL A 138 -6.29 18.05 -3.15
C VAL A 138 -4.97 17.78 -3.87
N PHE A 139 -4.02 18.73 -3.82
CA PHE A 139 -2.73 18.60 -4.50
C PHE A 139 -1.66 17.90 -3.67
N ALA A 140 -1.69 18.02 -2.34
CA ALA A 140 -0.66 17.44 -1.47
C ALA A 140 -0.64 15.91 -1.54
N TRP A 141 -1.81 15.26 -1.68
CA TRP A 141 -1.87 13.79 -1.71
C TRP A 141 -1.22 13.18 -2.97
N PRO A 142 -1.53 13.61 -4.21
CA PRO A 142 -0.80 13.18 -5.40
C PRO A 142 0.70 13.49 -5.36
N VAL A 143 1.09 14.64 -4.81
CA VAL A 143 2.50 15.03 -4.66
C VAL A 143 3.21 14.09 -3.69
N VAL A 144 2.60 13.77 -2.54
CA VAL A 144 3.19 12.84 -1.56
C VAL A 144 3.30 11.42 -2.11
N MET A 145 2.31 10.97 -2.89
CA MET A 145 2.37 9.66 -3.54
C MET A 145 3.49 9.60 -4.58
N SER A 146 3.64 10.66 -5.38
CA SER A 146 4.70 10.73 -6.39
C SER A 146 6.09 10.77 -5.76
N SER A 147 6.28 11.52 -4.67
CA SER A 147 7.57 11.56 -3.95
C SER A 147 7.89 10.22 -3.26
N THR A 148 6.87 9.53 -2.74
CA THR A 148 7.01 8.18 -2.17
C THR A 148 7.48 7.18 -3.24
N VAL A 149 6.83 7.17 -4.41
CA VAL A 149 7.23 6.30 -5.53
C VAL A 149 8.65 6.61 -5.99
N PHE A 150 8.99 7.89 -6.14
CA PHE A 150 10.35 8.30 -6.52
C PHE A 150 11.40 7.82 -5.50
N THR A 151 11.12 7.97 -4.21
CA THR A 151 12.01 7.53 -3.13
C THR A 151 12.16 6.01 -3.12
N ALA A 152 11.07 5.26 -3.32
CA ALA A 152 11.11 3.81 -3.43
C ALA A 152 11.99 3.35 -4.60
N GLN A 153 11.88 4.02 -5.75
CA GLN A 153 12.70 3.72 -6.93
C GLN A 153 14.20 3.96 -6.68
N LEU A 154 14.55 5.04 -5.95
CA LEU A 154 15.93 5.26 -5.51
C LEU A 154 16.42 4.11 -4.63
N TRP A 155 15.59 3.68 -3.67
CA TRP A 155 15.93 2.60 -2.76
C TRP A 155 16.13 1.26 -3.49
N SER A 156 15.30 0.94 -4.49
CA SER A 156 15.48 -0.25 -5.34
C SER A 156 16.80 -0.23 -6.12
N VAL A 157 17.28 0.94 -6.53
CA VAL A 157 18.62 1.08 -7.15
C VAL A 157 19.72 0.85 -6.10
N PHE A 158 19.59 1.42 -4.91
CA PHE A 158 20.57 1.24 -3.82
C PHE A 158 20.67 -0.21 -3.32
N LEU A 159 19.54 -0.89 -3.19
CA LEU A 159 19.46 -2.31 -2.83
C LEU A 159 19.96 -3.24 -3.95
N ARG A 160 20.27 -2.68 -5.13
CA ARG A 160 20.70 -3.43 -6.33
C ARG A 160 19.71 -4.53 -6.72
N GLU A 161 18.41 -4.28 -6.52
CA GLU A 161 17.34 -5.26 -6.86
C GLU A 161 17.30 -5.57 -8.36
N TRP A 162 17.90 -4.69 -9.18
CA TRP A 162 17.99 -4.83 -10.63
C TRP A 162 19.24 -5.57 -11.12
N ASP A 163 20.12 -6.02 -10.21
CA ASP A 163 21.38 -6.71 -10.53
C ASP A 163 21.08 -8.15 -10.99
N GLY A 164 20.77 -8.30 -12.28
CA GLY A 164 20.32 -9.55 -12.90
C GLY A 164 19.03 -9.44 -13.71
N ALA A 165 18.36 -8.28 -13.70
CA ALA A 165 17.14 -8.05 -14.46
C ALA A 165 17.42 -7.90 -15.98
N PRO A 166 16.51 -8.34 -16.87
CA PRO A 166 16.65 -8.15 -18.30
C PRO A 166 16.66 -6.66 -18.67
N ARG A 167 17.47 -6.30 -19.66
CA ARG A 167 17.67 -4.89 -20.08
C ARG A 167 16.36 -4.19 -20.48
N GLU A 168 15.39 -4.94 -20.98
CA GLU A 168 14.06 -4.44 -21.32
C GLU A 168 13.27 -3.99 -20.09
N ALA A 169 13.32 -4.75 -18.99
CA ALA A 169 12.67 -4.39 -17.73
C ALA A 169 13.31 -3.12 -17.12
N ILE A 170 14.64 -3.02 -17.16
CA ILE A 170 15.37 -1.83 -16.70
C ILE A 170 14.98 -0.60 -17.52
N ARG A 171 14.88 -0.73 -18.85
CA ARG A 171 14.44 0.37 -19.74
C ARG A 171 12.99 0.78 -19.51
N CYS A 172 12.10 -0.18 -19.31
CA CYS A 172 10.69 0.10 -19.00
C CYS A 172 10.56 0.84 -17.66
N ASN A 173 11.31 0.40 -16.64
CA ASN A 173 11.36 1.05 -15.34
C ASN A 173 11.95 2.48 -15.39
N ALA A 174 12.99 2.69 -16.19
CA ALA A 174 13.55 4.02 -16.40
C ALA A 174 12.55 4.95 -17.14
N ALA A 175 11.85 4.42 -18.14
CA ALA A 175 10.84 5.18 -18.88
C ALA A 175 9.66 5.59 -17.99
N SER A 176 9.15 4.68 -17.14
CA SER A 176 8.08 5.00 -16.19
C SER A 176 8.51 6.07 -15.17
N LEU A 177 9.76 6.03 -14.71
CA LEU A 177 10.31 7.06 -13.82
C LEU A 177 10.39 8.44 -14.48
N VAL A 178 10.81 8.51 -15.75
CA VAL A 178 10.82 9.77 -16.52
C VAL A 178 9.41 10.32 -16.68
N VAL A 179 8.42 9.48 -16.98
CA VAL A 179 7.01 9.87 -17.07
C VAL A 179 6.49 10.38 -15.73
N LEU A 180 6.84 9.70 -14.62
CA LEU A 180 6.47 10.10 -13.27
C LEU A 180 7.02 11.50 -12.93
N VAL A 181 8.32 11.72 -13.15
CA VAL A 181 8.97 13.02 -12.91
C VAL A 181 8.33 14.11 -13.77
N SER A 182 8.08 13.83 -15.05
CA SER A 182 7.43 14.77 -15.96
C SER A 182 6.02 15.15 -15.48
N SER A 183 5.26 14.18 -14.97
CA SER A 183 3.92 14.41 -14.44
C SER A 183 3.94 15.29 -13.19
N VAL A 184 4.89 15.06 -12.28
CA VAL A 184 5.08 15.89 -11.08
C VAL A 184 5.46 17.32 -11.44
N LEU A 185 6.33 17.50 -12.44
CA LEU A 185 6.70 18.84 -12.92
C LEU A 185 5.51 19.60 -13.48
N VAL A 186 4.65 18.94 -14.26
CA VAL A 186 3.43 19.56 -14.80
C VAL A 186 2.49 20.00 -13.68
N VAL A 187 2.24 19.13 -12.68
CA VAL A 187 1.40 19.46 -11.51
C VAL A 187 2.01 20.62 -10.73
N SER A 188 3.33 20.62 -10.55
CA SER A 188 4.04 21.69 -9.83
C SER A 188 3.89 23.02 -10.56
N VAL A 189 4.12 23.06 -11.88
CA VAL A 189 3.96 24.27 -12.69
C VAL A 189 2.52 24.77 -12.65
N CYS A 190 1.53 23.88 -12.77
CA CYS A 190 0.12 24.24 -12.68
C CYS A 190 -0.27 24.81 -11.31
N SER A 191 0.41 24.41 -10.23
CA SER A 191 0.17 24.95 -8.89
C SER A 191 0.69 26.38 -8.69
N PHE A 192 1.57 26.88 -9.57
CA PHE A 192 2.11 28.24 -9.49
C PHE A 192 1.36 29.26 -10.38
N TYR A 193 0.43 28.79 -11.22
CA TYR A 193 -0.45 29.62 -12.05
C TYR A 193 -1.85 29.73 -11.43
#